data_AF-A0AA37M208-F1
#
_entry.id   AF-A0AA37M208-F1
#
_cell.length_a   1.000
_cell.length_b   1.000
_cell.length_c   1.000
_cell.angle_alpha   90.00
_cell.angle_beta   90.00
_cell.angle_gamma   90.00
#
_symmetry.space_group_name_H-M   'P 1'
#
loop_
_entity.id
_entity.type
_entity.pdbx_description
1 polymer ?
#
loop_
_entity_poly.entity_id
_entity_poly.type
_entity_poly.pdbx_seq_one_letter_code
_entity_poly.pdbx_strand_id
1 'polypeptide(L)'
;MDNIIRPDFQRAAKARAGETRKPGASSPVQYVKTYGEVGSHAVSLVRTRSGLGGDVYQVVIDMPGGQVGPVGVEPATKDGMFDADRVGIAVLRTLELLALRSGDFDVA
;
A
#
# COMPACT_ATOMS: atom_id res chain seq x y z
N MET A 1 5.65 -7.40 -29.49
CA MET A 1 6.07 -6.23 -28.70
C MET A 1 5.25 -6.27 -27.41
N ASP A 2 5.85 -6.69 -26.30
CA ASP A 2 5.18 -6.79 -25.00
C ASP A 2 5.74 -5.69 -24.09
N ASN A 3 5.24 -4.47 -24.28
CA ASN A 3 5.68 -3.27 -23.55
C ASN A 3 4.80 -3.03 -22.32
N ILE A 4 4.20 -4.08 -21.76
CA ILE A 4 3.34 -3.97 -20.58
C ILE A 4 4.25 -3.91 -19.35
N ILE A 5 4.34 -2.74 -18.73
CA ILE A 5 4.94 -2.62 -17.39
C ILE A 5 3.98 -3.29 -16.43
N ARG A 6 4.34 -4.49 -15.95
CA ARG A 6 3.65 -5.17 -14.86
C ARG A 6 4.40 -4.85 -13.56
N PRO A 7 3.88 -3.96 -12.70
CA PRO A 7 4.54 -3.67 -11.45
C PRO A 7 4.57 -4.94 -10.60
N ASP A 8 5.77 -5.43 -10.27
CA ASP A 8 5.95 -6.52 -9.32
C ASP A 8 6.15 -5.93 -7.92
N PHE A 9 5.04 -5.74 -7.21
CA PHE A 9 5.05 -5.23 -5.83
C PHE A 9 5.72 -6.21 -4.85
N GLN A 10 5.81 -7.51 -5.18
CA GLN A 10 6.54 -8.49 -4.36
C GLN A 10 8.06 -8.32 -4.51
N ARG A 11 8.55 -7.98 -5.70
CA ARG A 11 9.98 -7.72 -5.93
C ARG A 11 10.47 -6.53 -5.13
N ALA A 12 9.69 -5.46 -5.02
CA ALA A 12 10.05 -4.30 -4.19
C ALA A 12 10.11 -4.67 -2.69
N ALA A 13 9.16 -5.48 -2.20
CA ALA A 13 9.17 -5.99 -0.83
C ALA A 13 10.38 -6.92 -0.55
N LYS A 14 10.69 -7.82 -1.49
CA LYS A 14 11.83 -8.75 -1.40
C LYS A 14 13.19 -8.06 -1.53
N ALA A 15 13.32 -7.03 -2.37
CA ALA A 15 14.54 -6.24 -2.49
C ALA A 15 14.90 -5.55 -1.16
N ARG A 16 13.89 -5.04 -0.44
CA ARG A 16 14.06 -4.49 0.92
C ARG A 16 14.33 -5.55 1.99
N ALA A 17 14.08 -6.83 1.72
CA ALA A 17 14.38 -7.95 2.62
C ALA A 17 15.82 -8.48 2.47
N GLY A 18 16.49 -8.18 1.35
CA GLY A 18 17.90 -8.54 1.10
C GLY A 18 18.92 -7.58 1.74
N GLU A 19 18.49 -6.36 2.06
CA GLU A 19 19.22 -5.50 3.00
C GLU A 19 18.98 -6.05 4.40
N THR A 20 20.04 -6.50 5.07
CA THR A 20 19.98 -6.95 6.46
C THR A 20 19.56 -5.77 7.35
N ARG A 21 18.25 -5.52 7.45
CA ARG A 21 17.68 -4.62 8.44
C ARG A 21 18.04 -5.18 9.79
N LYS A 22 18.96 -4.50 10.51
CA LYS A 22 19.16 -4.73 11.93
C LYS A 22 17.78 -4.74 12.61
N PRO A 23 17.42 -5.78 13.38
CA PRO A 23 16.18 -5.80 14.14
C PRO A 23 16.32 -4.76 15.26
N GLY A 24 15.83 -3.55 15.01
CA GLY A 24 16.00 -2.46 15.98
C GLY A 24 15.54 -1.06 15.55
N ALA A 25 15.14 -0.85 14.30
CA ALA A 25 14.56 0.43 13.89
C ALA A 25 13.41 0.21 12.90
N SER A 26 12.25 -0.22 13.41
CA SER A 26 11.02 0.18 12.74
C SER A 26 10.99 1.70 12.80
N SER A 27 11.26 2.36 11.67
CA SER A 27 10.98 3.79 11.54
C SER A 27 9.57 4.02 12.09
N PRO A 28 9.36 5.02 12.97
CA PRO A 28 8.03 5.25 13.53
C PRO A 28 7.04 5.45 12.38
N VAL A 29 6.06 4.55 12.30
CA VAL A 29 4.95 4.64 11.36
C VAL A 29 3.95 5.61 11.97
N GLN A 30 3.72 6.74 11.31
CA GLN A 30 2.72 7.70 11.72
C GLN A 30 1.44 7.43 10.91
N TYR A 31 0.38 6.99 11.57
CA TYR A 31 -0.94 6.93 10.96
C TYR A 31 -1.41 8.34 10.64
N VAL A 32 -1.76 8.58 9.38
CA VAL A 32 -2.25 9.87 8.90
C VAL A 32 -3.77 9.88 8.93
N LYS A 33 -4.40 8.88 8.31
CA LYS A 33 -5.86 8.69 8.33
C LYS A 33 -6.26 7.30 7.85
N THR A 34 -7.49 6.90 8.17
CA THR A 34 -8.15 5.70 7.61
C THR A 34 -9.11 6.13 6.51
N TYR A 35 -9.09 5.45 5.36
CA TYR A 35 -10.03 5.68 4.27
C TYR A 35 -11.33 4.92 4.47
N GLY A 36 -11.26 3.69 5.01
CA GLY A 36 -12.42 2.87 5.29
C GLY A 36 -12.07 1.40 5.45
N GLU A 37 -13.10 0.59 5.66
CA GLU A 37 -12.99 -0.86 5.85
C GLU A 37 -13.99 -1.57 4.93
N VAL A 38 -13.57 -2.69 4.34
CA VAL A 38 -14.40 -3.56 3.50
C VAL A 38 -14.18 -5.01 3.91
N GLY A 39 -15.19 -5.61 4.54
CA GLY A 39 -15.06 -6.92 5.15
C GLY A 39 -13.99 -6.90 6.24
N SER A 40 -12.98 -7.76 6.11
CA SER A 40 -11.84 -7.81 7.02
C SER A 40 -10.63 -6.96 6.58
N HIS A 41 -10.76 -6.16 5.52
CA HIS A 41 -9.68 -5.35 4.98
C HIS A 41 -9.85 -3.88 5.38
N ALA A 42 -8.87 -3.31 6.09
CA ALA A 42 -8.85 -1.89 6.44
C ALA A 42 -7.84 -1.15 5.55
N VAL A 43 -8.25 -0.03 4.94
CA VAL A 43 -7.40 0.78 4.07
C VAL A 43 -7.02 2.07 4.79
N SER A 44 -5.73 2.27 5.00
CA SER A 44 -5.21 3.44 5.73
C SER A 44 -4.05 4.10 5.00
N LEU A 45 -3.88 5.39 5.27
CA LEU A 45 -2.69 6.15 4.91
C LEU A 45 -1.76 6.25 6.11
N VAL A 46 -0.52 5.84 5.91
CA VAL A 46 0.55 6.02 6.89
C VAL A 46 1.69 6.83 6.28
N ARG A 47 2.43 7.52 7.13
CA ARG A 47 3.69 8.19 6.80
C ARG A 47 4.81 7.42 7.48
N THR A 48 5.80 7.02 6.70
CA THR A 48 6.97 6.30 7.21
C THR A 48 8.23 7.06 6.86
N ARG A 49 9.16 7.14 7.82
CA ARG A 49 10.47 7.72 7.59
C ARG A 49 11.35 6.76 6.78
N SER A 50 11.67 7.10 5.54
CA SER A 50 12.54 6.30 4.67
C SER A 50 13.94 6.91 4.62
N GLY A 51 14.78 6.58 5.60
CA GLY A 51 16.23 6.82 5.60
C GLY A 51 16.70 8.07 4.84
N LEU A 52 17.59 7.88 3.86
CA LEU A 52 18.17 8.94 3.02
C LEU A 52 17.21 9.49 1.95
N GLY A 53 16.07 8.82 1.69
CA GLY A 53 15.10 9.16 0.65
C GLY A 53 14.00 10.12 1.10
N GLY A 54 13.98 10.50 2.38
CA GLY A 54 12.93 11.34 2.96
C GLY A 54 11.71 10.53 3.41
N ASP A 55 10.67 11.22 3.86
CA ASP A 55 9.45 10.56 4.29
C ASP A 55 8.62 10.09 3.08
N VAL A 56 7.88 9.00 3.28
CA VAL A 56 7.06 8.35 2.25
C VAL A 56 5.63 8.21 2.77
N TYR A 57 4.66 8.54 1.92
CA TYR A 57 3.27 8.15 2.17
C TYR A 57 3.04 6.73 1.69
N GLN A 58 2.36 5.92 2.47
CA GLN A 58 2.04 4.54 2.13
C GLN A 58 0.56 4.29 2.32
N VAL A 59 -0.09 3.84 1.25
CA VAL A 59 -1.43 3.25 1.34
C VAL A 59 -1.25 1.79 1.72
N VAL A 60 -1.74 1.43 2.91
CA VAL A 60 -1.67 0.08 3.47
C VAL A 60 -3.05 -0.57 3.44
N ILE A 61 -3.07 -1.88 3.26
CA ILE A 61 -4.26 -2.72 3.41
C ILE A 61 -3.98 -3.72 4.52
N ASP A 62 -4.58 -3.50 5.67
CA ASP A 62 -4.47 -4.39 6.83
C ASP A 62 -5.54 -5.48 6.73
N MET A 63 -5.17 -6.71 7.09
CA MET A 63 -6.04 -7.88 7.05
C MET A 63 -5.73 -8.85 8.21
N PRO A 64 -6.62 -9.78 8.56
CA PRO A 64 -6.31 -10.81 9.54
C PRO A 64 -5.07 -11.60 9.10
N GLY A 65 -4.05 -11.63 9.95
CA GLY A 65 -2.80 -12.33 9.69
C GLY A 65 -1.72 -11.53 8.97
N GLY A 66 -1.92 -10.26 8.66
CA GLY A 66 -0.84 -9.41 8.16
C GLY A 66 -1.28 -8.17 7.38
N GLN A 67 -0.41 -7.73 6.49
CA GLN A 67 -0.59 -6.55 5.67
C GLN A 67 -0.22 -6.87 4.23
N VAL A 68 -1.02 -6.41 3.26
CA VAL A 68 -0.66 -6.47 1.84
C VAL A 68 0.40 -5.41 1.55
N GLY A 69 1.37 -5.73 0.70
CA GLY A 69 2.46 -4.83 0.35
C GLY A 69 1.97 -3.41 0.00
N PRO A 70 2.46 -2.36 0.68
CA PRO A 70 1.90 -1.02 0.54
C PRO A 70 2.24 -0.40 -0.81
N VAL A 71 1.39 0.54 -1.24
CA VAL A 71 1.70 1.45 -2.35
C VAL A 71 2.36 2.69 -1.78
N GLY A 72 3.65 2.88 -2.06
CA GLY A 72 4.42 4.04 -1.64
C GLY A 72 4.32 5.21 -2.63
N VAL A 73 4.14 6.42 -2.09
CA VAL A 73 4.20 7.69 -2.82
C VAL A 73 5.34 8.52 -2.23
N GLU A 74 6.38 8.73 -3.03
CA GLU A 74 7.62 9.41 -2.66
C GLU A 74 7.80 10.66 -3.53
N PRO A 75 8.17 11.83 -2.97
CA PRO A 75 8.35 12.14 -1.54
C PRO A 75 7.04 12.56 -0.83
N ALA A 76 7.00 12.49 0.50
CA ALA A 76 5.87 12.91 1.34
C ALA A 76 5.69 14.44 1.39
N THR A 77 5.29 15.01 0.26
CA THR A 77 4.95 16.42 0.04
C THR A 77 3.44 16.63 0.03
N LYS A 78 2.97 17.88 -0.08
CA LYS A 78 1.52 18.14 -0.22
C LYS A 78 0.93 17.51 -1.48
N ASP A 79 1.65 17.53 -2.59
CA ASP A 79 1.22 16.90 -3.84
C ASP A 79 1.24 15.37 -3.70
N GLY A 80 2.27 14.82 -3.05
CA GLY A 80 2.33 13.39 -2.72
C GLY A 80 1.19 12.92 -1.80
N MET A 81 0.72 13.77 -0.87
CA MET A 81 -0.47 13.49 -0.06
C MET A 81 -1.73 13.41 -0.92
N PHE A 82 -1.88 14.32 -1.88
CA PHE A 82 -3.02 14.35 -2.79
C PHE A 82 -3.05 13.12 -3.71
N ASP A 83 -1.90 12.69 -4.20
CA ASP A 83 -1.79 11.45 -4.99
C ASP A 83 -2.03 10.21 -4.12
N ALA A 84 -1.49 10.16 -2.90
CA ALA A 84 -1.75 9.08 -1.96
C ALA A 84 -3.25 8.96 -1.61
N ASP A 85 -3.95 10.09 -1.51
CA ASP A 85 -5.40 10.13 -1.31
C ASP A 85 -6.18 9.52 -2.46
N ARG A 86 -5.82 9.84 -3.70
CA ARG A 86 -6.44 9.23 -4.88
C ARG A 86 -6.19 7.72 -4.90
N VAL A 87 -4.98 7.28 -4.57
CA VAL A 87 -4.65 5.85 -4.48
C VAL A 87 -5.47 5.17 -3.38
N GLY A 88 -5.55 5.76 -2.19
CA GLY A 88 -6.31 5.20 -1.07
C GLY A 88 -7.80 5.01 -1.38
N ILE A 89 -8.41 6.04 -1.98
CA ILE A 89 -9.83 5.97 -2.40
C ILE A 89 -10.03 4.94 -3.51
N ALA A 90 -9.11 4.87 -4.49
CA ALA A 90 -9.19 3.90 -5.58
C ALA A 90 -9.06 2.45 -5.07
N VAL A 91 -8.15 2.19 -4.11
CA VAL A 91 -8.00 0.89 -3.46
C VAL A 91 -9.27 0.53 -2.68
N LEU A 92 -9.79 1.44 -1.85
CA LEU A 92 -11.02 1.21 -1.10
C LEU A 92 -12.18 0.86 -2.03
N ARG A 93 -12.39 1.65 -3.09
CA ARG A 93 -13.46 1.41 -4.06
C ARG A 93 -13.30 0.09 -4.80
N THR A 94 -12.05 -0.31 -5.08
CA THR A 94 -11.76 -1.61 -5.69
C THR A 94 -12.14 -2.75 -4.74
N LEU A 95 -11.80 -2.65 -3.45
CA LEU A 95 -12.20 -3.65 -2.45
C LEU A 95 -13.72 -3.74 -2.32
N GLU A 96 -14.43 -2.62 -2.33
CA GLU A 96 -15.91 -2.61 -2.34
C GLU A 96 -16.46 -3.36 -3.55
N LEU A 97 -15.91 -3.12 -4.75
CA LEU A 97 -16.33 -3.83 -5.96
C LEU A 97 -16.05 -5.32 -5.87
N LEU A 98 -14.91 -5.73 -5.29
CA LEU A 98 -14.58 -7.14 -5.09
C LEU A 98 -15.49 -7.81 -4.06
N ALA A 99 -15.83 -7.11 -2.97
CA ALA A 99 -16.74 -7.63 -1.95
C ALA A 99 -18.16 -7.85 -2.48
N LEU A 100 -18.62 -6.97 -3.38
CA LEU A 100 -19.89 -7.14 -4.09
C LEU A 100 -19.87 -8.27 -5.14
N ARG A 101 -18.67 -8.77 -5.51
CA ARG A 101 -18.44 -9.75 -6.58
C ARG A 101 -18.24 -11.19 -6.12
N SER A 102 -18.42 -11.52 -4.85
CA SER A 102 -18.27 -12.90 -4.32
C SER A 102 -19.32 -13.91 -4.84
N GLY A 103 -19.92 -13.69 -6.02
CA GLY A 103 -20.85 -14.58 -6.70
C GLY A 103 -20.53 -14.89 -8.16
N ASP A 104 -19.57 -14.24 -8.84
CA ASP A 104 -19.30 -14.57 -10.25
C ASP A 104 -17.94 -14.04 -10.71
N PHE A 105 -16.97 -14.94 -10.87
CA PHE A 105 -15.93 -14.79 -11.88
C PHE A 105 -15.32 -16.15 -12.21
N ASP A 106 -15.91 -16.83 -13.18
CA ASP A 106 -15.24 -17.86 -13.97
C ASP A 106 -14.41 -17.14 -15.04
N VAL A 107 -13.09 -17.09 -14.86
CA VAL A 107 -12.18 -16.64 -15.93
C VAL A 107 -11.89 -17.86 -16.79
N ALA A 108 -12.76 -18.09 -17.78
CA ALA A 108 -12.49 -19.00 -18.89
C ALA A 108 -11.38 -18.45 -19.80
#